data_AF-A0A0C3AAT0-F1
#
_entry.id   AF-A0A0C3AAT0-F1
#
_cell.length_a   1.000
_cell.length_b   1.000
_cell.length_c   1.000
_cell.angle_alpha   90.00
_cell.angle_beta   90.00
_cell.angle_gamma   90.00
#
_symmetry.space_group_name_H-M   'P 1'
#
loop_
_entity.id
_entity.type
_entity.pdbx_description
1 polymer ?
#
loop_
_entity_poly.entity_id
_entity_poly.type
_entity_poly.pdbx_seq_one_letter_code
_entity_poly.pdbx_strand_id
1 'polypeptide(L)'
;MPRLFPSMETARYHNLRTLLQWDRAKAKKTLLQLQEDSKQVVAHIEEEMIRLHGFKWKIWLGFHALPSMDHIHLHIVSSDLCSSFLSNKERYNGFHPKTGIFLHLHKVLRWFERKDSYYTRVVSQLSGRRYGPLLRKKMICWKCSADWEDFPTFKAHLQEEWDEEKRRAVSQKNQEEEAAANTLDETNTELDRQNKQQSRLDNMSTSPA
;
A
#
# COMPACT_ATOMS: atom_id res chain seq x y z
N MET A 1 -25.62 -23.52 18.80
CA MET A 1 -24.34 -23.18 19.45
C MET A 1 -24.60 -22.15 20.54
N PRO A 2 -24.06 -22.29 21.76
CA PRO A 2 -24.20 -21.27 22.80
C PRO A 2 -23.43 -20.03 22.36
N ARG A 3 -24.06 -18.86 22.36
CA ARG A 3 -23.32 -17.60 22.20
C ARG A 3 -22.57 -17.35 23.49
N LEU A 4 -21.25 -17.56 23.46
CA LEU A 4 -20.38 -17.10 24.53
C LEU A 4 -20.55 -15.58 24.61
N PHE A 5 -21.07 -15.08 25.74
CA PHE A 5 -21.10 -13.65 25.98
C PHE A 5 -19.66 -13.15 25.99
N PRO A 6 -19.28 -12.19 25.12
CA PRO A 6 -17.92 -11.68 25.10
C PRO A 6 -17.60 -11.14 26.49
N SER A 7 -16.49 -11.54 27.09
CA SER A 7 -16.01 -10.87 28.30
C SER A 7 -15.87 -9.37 27.99
N MET A 8 -16.07 -8.50 28.99
CA MET A 8 -15.86 -7.04 28.86
C MET A 8 -14.52 -6.66 28.20
N GLU A 9 -13.53 -7.57 28.26
CA GLU A 9 -12.22 -7.42 27.65
C GLU A 9 -12.25 -7.63 26.13
N THR A 10 -12.98 -8.65 25.64
CA THR A 10 -13.14 -8.91 24.20
C THR A 10 -13.96 -7.82 23.48
N ALA A 11 -14.89 -7.16 24.17
CA ALA A 11 -15.67 -6.04 23.62
C ALA A 11 -14.81 -4.86 23.13
N ARG A 12 -13.62 -4.68 23.73
CA ARG A 12 -12.66 -3.62 23.38
C ARG A 12 -11.99 -3.86 22.03
N TYR A 13 -12.01 -5.09 21.55
CA TYR A 13 -11.41 -5.49 20.29
C TYR A 13 -12.44 -5.70 19.18
N HIS A 14 -13.70 -5.33 19.36
CA HIS A 14 -14.75 -5.53 18.34
C HIS A 14 -14.45 -4.81 17.03
N ASN A 15 -13.88 -3.60 17.09
CA ASN A 15 -13.48 -2.83 15.92
C ASN A 15 -12.52 -1.69 16.31
N LEU A 16 -12.02 -0.98 15.31
CA LEU A 16 -11.11 0.15 15.52
C LEU A 16 -11.69 1.21 16.47
N ARG A 17 -12.99 1.55 16.36
CA ARG A 17 -13.62 2.55 17.24
C ARG A 17 -13.55 2.10 18.70
N THR A 18 -13.98 0.87 19.00
CA THR A 18 -13.97 0.34 20.37
C THR A 18 -12.56 0.27 20.97
N LEU A 19 -11.56 -0.11 20.16
CA LEU A 19 -10.15 -0.12 20.58
C LEU A 19 -9.68 1.30 20.94
N LEU A 20 -9.96 2.27 20.06
CA LEU A 20 -9.52 3.66 20.23
C LEU A 20 -10.22 4.38 21.41
N GLN A 21 -11.43 3.95 21.77
CA GLN A 21 -12.20 4.50 22.90
C GLN A 21 -11.77 3.93 24.25
N TRP A 22 -11.10 2.78 24.28
CA TRP A 22 -10.78 2.09 25.52
C TRP A 22 -9.65 2.79 26.31
N ASP A 23 -8.42 2.71 25.81
CA ASP A 23 -7.25 3.29 26.45
C ASP A 23 -6.28 3.68 25.34
N ARG A 24 -5.87 4.96 25.33
CA ARG A 24 -5.08 5.53 24.25
C ARG A 24 -3.69 4.89 24.15
N ALA A 25 -3.04 4.58 25.27
CA ALA A 25 -1.71 3.99 25.27
C ALA A 25 -1.77 2.54 24.79
N LYS A 26 -2.74 1.76 25.27
CA LYS A 26 -2.95 0.36 24.85
C LYS A 26 -3.37 0.28 23.38
N ALA A 27 -4.29 1.14 22.93
CA ALA A 27 -4.69 1.20 21.53
C ALA A 27 -3.50 1.51 20.61
N LYS A 28 -2.66 2.49 20.97
CA LYS A 28 -1.43 2.80 20.23
C LYS A 28 -0.51 1.60 20.16
N LYS A 29 -0.28 0.93 21.30
CA LYS A 29 0.57 -0.26 21.37
C LYS A 29 0.05 -1.38 20.45
N THR A 30 -1.25 -1.68 20.51
CA THR A 30 -1.88 -2.69 19.66
C THR A 30 -1.73 -2.36 18.17
N LEU A 31 -1.94 -1.10 17.77
CA LEU A 31 -1.80 -0.70 16.37
C LEU A 31 -0.36 -0.72 15.87
N LEU A 32 0.61 -0.41 16.73
CA LEU A 32 2.04 -0.54 16.42
C LEU A 32 2.44 -2.01 16.28
N GLN A 33 1.90 -2.90 17.12
CA GLN A 33 2.14 -4.34 16.97
C GLN A 33 1.58 -4.86 15.64
N LEU A 34 0.33 -4.50 15.31
CA LEU A 34 -0.27 -4.84 14.01
C LEU A 34 0.55 -4.31 12.83
N GLN A 35 1.13 -3.11 12.97
CA GLN A 35 2.03 -2.55 11.96
C GLN A 35 3.29 -3.39 11.81
N GLU A 36 3.91 -3.79 12.92
CA GLU A 36 5.12 -4.62 12.89
C GLU A 36 4.84 -5.97 12.25
N ASP A 37 3.80 -6.67 12.72
CA ASP A 37 3.39 -7.99 12.23
C ASP A 37 3.05 -7.94 10.73
N SER A 38 2.48 -6.82 10.27
CA SER A 38 2.12 -6.66 8.85
C SER A 38 3.33 -6.60 7.91
N LYS A 39 4.53 -6.26 8.40
CA LYS A 39 5.73 -6.11 7.54
C LYS A 39 6.09 -7.42 6.86
N GLN A 40 6.03 -8.54 7.58
CA GLN A 40 6.32 -9.85 7.00
C GLN A 40 5.32 -10.20 5.90
N VAL A 41 4.04 -9.95 6.14
CA VAL A 41 2.98 -10.20 5.15
C VAL A 41 3.16 -9.32 3.92
N VAL A 42 3.48 -8.04 4.11
CA VAL A 42 3.77 -7.11 2.99
C VAL A 42 4.98 -7.58 2.18
N ALA A 43 6.06 -8.00 2.84
CA ALA A 43 7.25 -8.52 2.16
C ALA A 43 6.90 -9.75 1.28
N HIS A 44 6.16 -10.71 1.83
CA HIS A 44 5.72 -11.88 1.05
C HIS A 44 4.83 -11.49 -0.14
N ILE A 45 3.88 -10.56 0.06
CA ILE A 45 3.04 -10.07 -1.05
C ILE A 45 3.92 -9.42 -2.13
N GLU A 46 4.87 -8.57 -1.75
CA GLU A 46 5.76 -7.90 -2.70
C GLU A 46 6.66 -8.88 -3.48
N GLU A 47 7.13 -9.95 -2.83
CA GLU A 47 7.84 -11.04 -3.49
C GLU A 47 6.95 -11.75 -4.52
N GLU A 48 5.69 -12.03 -4.17
CA GLU A 48 4.72 -12.61 -5.11
C GLU A 48 4.39 -11.67 -6.27
N MET A 49 4.28 -10.36 -6.02
CA MET A 49 4.08 -9.35 -7.08
C MET A 49 5.21 -9.39 -8.10
N ILE A 50 6.47 -9.40 -7.65
CA ILE A 50 7.63 -9.53 -8.53
C ILE A 50 7.63 -10.87 -9.25
N ARG A 51 7.41 -11.98 -8.54
CA ARG A 51 7.46 -13.33 -9.09
C ARG A 51 6.41 -13.57 -10.18
N LEU A 52 5.19 -13.06 -9.98
CA LEU A 52 4.06 -13.31 -10.88
C LEU A 52 3.91 -12.25 -11.98
N HIS A 53 4.32 -11.01 -11.71
CA HIS A 53 4.05 -9.89 -12.61
C HIS A 53 5.29 -9.10 -13.04
N GLY A 54 6.44 -9.30 -12.39
CA GLY A 54 7.72 -8.66 -12.74
C GLY A 54 7.90 -7.25 -12.18
N PHE A 55 6.95 -6.73 -11.42
CA PHE A 55 6.99 -5.40 -10.81
C PHE A 55 6.17 -5.36 -9.51
N LYS A 56 6.40 -4.34 -8.67
CA LYS A 56 5.60 -4.07 -7.47
C LYS A 56 4.64 -2.93 -7.72
N TRP A 57 3.48 -2.99 -7.07
CA TRP A 57 2.57 -1.85 -6.99
C TRP A 57 2.13 -1.63 -5.55
N LYS A 58 1.32 -0.60 -5.33
CA LYS A 58 1.06 -0.08 -3.98
C LYS A 58 0.23 -1.08 -3.17
N ILE A 59 0.62 -1.29 -1.92
CA ILE A 59 -0.16 -2.04 -0.93
C ILE A 59 -0.73 -1.05 0.08
N TRP A 60 -1.99 -1.20 0.43
CA TRP A 60 -2.69 -0.41 1.43
C TRP A 60 -2.94 -1.22 2.68
N LEU A 61 -2.54 -0.62 3.80
CA LEU A 61 -2.81 -1.14 5.14
C LEU A 61 -3.81 -0.23 5.82
N GLY A 62 -4.89 -0.78 6.39
CA GLY A 62 -5.91 0.03 7.03
C GLY A 62 -7.10 -0.74 7.58
N PHE A 63 -8.06 0.02 8.10
CA PHE A 63 -9.28 -0.50 8.72
C PHE A 63 -10.50 0.09 8.01
N HIS A 64 -11.61 -0.63 8.02
CA HIS A 64 -12.89 0.00 7.68
C HIS A 64 -13.42 0.82 8.86
N ALA A 65 -13.84 2.06 8.58
CA ALA A 65 -14.60 2.89 9.51
C ALA A 65 -15.96 2.26 9.87
N LEU A 66 -16.54 1.48 8.94
CA LEU A 66 -17.70 0.63 9.15
C LEU A 66 -17.27 -0.84 8.98
N PRO A 67 -16.94 -1.56 10.06
CA PRO A 67 -16.47 -2.93 9.99
C PRO A 67 -17.59 -3.87 9.53
N SER A 68 -17.26 -4.87 8.72
CA SER A 68 -18.19 -5.92 8.27
C SER A 68 -18.18 -7.17 9.15
N MET A 69 -17.21 -7.27 10.06
CA MET A 69 -17.03 -8.38 10.98
C MET A 69 -16.85 -7.83 12.39
N ASP A 70 -17.30 -8.62 13.36
CA ASP A 70 -16.88 -8.45 14.74
C ASP A 70 -15.40 -8.86 14.85
N HIS A 71 -14.66 -8.13 15.66
CA HIS A 71 -13.20 -8.15 15.82
C HIS A 71 -12.42 -7.21 14.90
N ILE A 72 -11.46 -6.51 15.49
CA ILE A 72 -10.51 -5.66 14.79
C ILE A 72 -9.69 -6.53 13.82
N HIS A 73 -9.68 -6.13 12.56
CA HIS A 73 -8.91 -6.77 11.52
C HIS A 73 -8.23 -5.70 10.67
N LEU A 74 -6.92 -5.84 10.49
CA LEU A 74 -6.14 -5.00 9.60
C LEU A 74 -6.29 -5.54 8.18
N HIS A 75 -6.80 -4.73 7.26
CA HIS A 75 -6.74 -5.03 5.84
C HIS A 75 -5.33 -4.76 5.32
N ILE A 76 -4.80 -5.72 4.57
CA ILE A 76 -3.60 -5.57 3.74
C ILE A 76 -4.06 -5.91 2.34
N VAL A 77 -4.21 -4.90 1.49
CA VAL A 77 -4.86 -5.03 0.17
C VAL A 77 -4.02 -4.33 -0.89
N SER A 78 -3.88 -4.96 -2.04
CA SER A 78 -3.22 -4.36 -3.19
C SER A 78 -4.05 -3.23 -3.79
N SER A 79 -3.41 -2.19 -4.33
CA SER A 79 -4.11 -0.97 -4.75
C SER A 79 -4.87 -1.12 -6.06
N ASP A 80 -4.59 -2.13 -6.86
CA ASP A 80 -5.23 -2.37 -8.17
C ASP A 80 -6.75 -2.53 -8.05
N LEU A 81 -7.24 -3.07 -6.93
CA LEU A 81 -8.65 -3.39 -6.70
C LEU A 81 -9.27 -4.25 -7.83
N CYS A 82 -8.43 -5.04 -8.52
CA CYS A 82 -8.82 -5.96 -9.59
C CYS A 82 -9.03 -7.35 -8.97
N SER A 83 -10.25 -7.66 -8.57
CA SER A 83 -10.60 -8.96 -8.00
C SER A 83 -11.90 -9.50 -8.57
N SER A 84 -11.97 -10.80 -8.83
CA SER A 84 -13.22 -11.50 -9.15
C SER A 84 -14.28 -11.29 -8.05
N PHE A 85 -13.85 -11.19 -6.79
CA PHE A 85 -14.70 -10.98 -5.61
C PHE A 85 -15.09 -9.52 -5.37
N LEU A 86 -14.47 -8.56 -6.08
CA LEU A 86 -14.98 -7.21 -6.13
C LEU A 86 -16.20 -7.20 -7.06
N SER A 87 -17.39 -7.29 -6.45
CA SER A 87 -18.64 -7.59 -7.16
C SER A 87 -19.68 -6.48 -7.08
N ASN A 88 -19.46 -5.46 -6.26
CA ASN A 88 -20.39 -4.33 -6.15
C ASN A 88 -19.69 -3.04 -5.73
N LYS A 89 -20.43 -1.95 -5.91
CA LYS A 89 -20.04 -0.57 -5.61
C LYS A 89 -19.69 -0.37 -4.14
N GLU A 90 -20.45 -0.97 -3.22
CA GLU A 90 -20.21 -0.83 -1.79
C GLU A 90 -18.85 -1.41 -1.39
N ARG A 91 -18.48 -2.59 -1.93
CA ARG A 91 -17.16 -3.18 -1.69
C ARG A 91 -16.05 -2.29 -2.23
N TYR A 92 -16.20 -1.76 -3.44
CA TYR A 92 -15.22 -0.83 -4.01
C TYR A 92 -15.06 0.44 -3.16
N ASN A 93 -16.17 1.13 -2.87
CA ASN A 93 -16.16 2.36 -2.10
C ASN A 93 -15.64 2.16 -0.67
N GLY A 94 -15.79 0.95 -0.12
CA GLY A 94 -15.24 0.55 1.18
C GLY A 94 -13.71 0.62 1.23
N PHE A 95 -13.03 0.25 0.14
CA PHE A 95 -11.57 0.28 0.01
C PHE A 95 -11.03 1.56 -0.64
N HIS A 96 -11.88 2.37 -1.28
CA HIS A 96 -11.45 3.57 -1.96
C HIS A 96 -10.74 4.56 -1.00
N PRO A 97 -9.49 4.99 -1.30
CA PRO A 97 -8.65 5.71 -0.34
C PRO A 97 -9.14 7.13 0.00
N LYS A 98 -10.05 7.70 -0.82
CA LYS A 98 -10.60 9.04 -0.62
C LYS A 98 -12.06 9.07 -0.13
N THR A 99 -12.75 7.93 0.02
CA THR A 99 -14.14 7.94 0.56
C THR A 99 -14.18 8.23 2.05
N GLY A 100 -13.06 8.03 2.76
CA GLY A 100 -12.97 8.14 4.20
C GLY A 100 -13.46 6.89 4.94
N ILE A 101 -13.86 5.85 4.21
CA ILE A 101 -14.27 4.55 4.78
C ILE A 101 -13.05 3.68 5.05
N PHE A 102 -12.11 3.62 4.09
CA PHE A 102 -10.82 2.99 4.31
C PHE A 102 -9.88 3.93 5.09
N LEU A 103 -9.63 3.58 6.35
CA LEU A 103 -8.77 4.34 7.26
C LEU A 103 -7.37 3.75 7.21
N HIS A 104 -6.49 4.36 6.41
CA HIS A 104 -5.10 3.92 6.33
C HIS A 104 -4.41 3.91 7.71
N LEU A 105 -3.72 2.82 8.01
CA LEU A 105 -3.05 2.59 9.30
C LEU A 105 -2.12 3.75 9.68
N HIS A 106 -1.29 4.22 8.75
CA HIS A 106 -0.40 5.35 8.99
C HIS A 106 -1.16 6.65 9.36
N LYS A 107 -2.36 6.89 8.80
CA LYS A 107 -3.19 8.04 9.16
C LYS A 107 -3.78 7.90 10.56
N VAL A 108 -4.21 6.69 10.93
CA VAL A 108 -4.73 6.38 12.26
C VAL A 108 -3.63 6.55 13.32
N LEU A 109 -2.41 6.05 13.07
CA LEU A 109 -1.26 6.21 13.98
C LEU A 109 -0.92 7.70 14.22
N ARG A 110 -1.02 8.53 13.19
CA ARG A 110 -0.84 9.98 13.32
C ARG A 110 -1.87 10.67 14.21
N TRP A 111 -3.03 10.07 14.48
CA TRP A 111 -3.99 10.65 15.44
C TRP A 111 -3.43 10.69 16.85
N PHE A 112 -2.56 9.75 17.21
CA PHE A 112 -1.93 9.70 18.53
C PHE A 112 -0.91 10.81 18.76
N GLU A 113 -0.39 11.42 17.70
CA GLU A 113 0.55 12.55 17.73
C GLU A 113 -0.17 13.91 17.84
N ARG A 114 -1.50 13.93 17.71
CA ARG A 114 -2.31 15.15 17.78
C ARG A 114 -2.77 15.42 19.21
N LYS A 115 -3.21 16.67 19.43
CA LYS A 115 -3.87 17.11 20.68
C LYS A 115 -5.08 16.22 21.00
N ASP A 116 -5.33 16.04 22.28
CA ASP A 116 -6.40 15.17 22.80
C ASP A 116 -7.77 15.54 22.26
N SER A 117 -8.08 16.83 22.13
CA SER A 117 -9.33 17.31 21.54
C SER A 117 -9.52 16.85 20.09
N TYR A 118 -8.44 16.79 19.31
CA TYR A 118 -8.49 16.26 17.95
C TYR A 118 -8.73 14.75 17.98
N TYR A 119 -7.99 14.00 18.80
CA TYR A 119 -8.11 12.55 18.93
C TYR A 119 -9.55 12.16 19.33
N THR A 120 -10.08 12.74 20.40
CA THR A 120 -11.44 12.48 20.88
C THR A 120 -12.50 12.79 19.82
N ARG A 121 -12.32 13.89 19.07
CA ARG A 121 -13.22 14.27 17.99
C ARG A 121 -13.20 13.28 16.82
N VAL A 122 -12.02 12.82 16.38
CA VAL A 122 -11.97 11.87 15.26
C VAL A 122 -12.51 10.50 15.67
N VAL A 123 -12.22 10.04 16.88
CA VAL A 123 -12.72 8.76 17.40
C VAL A 123 -14.25 8.77 17.56
N SER A 124 -14.83 9.85 18.09
CA SER A 124 -16.30 9.94 18.23
C SER A 124 -17.03 9.92 16.88
N GLN A 125 -16.40 10.48 15.85
CA GLN A 125 -16.91 10.52 14.48
C GLN A 125 -16.85 9.18 13.74
N LEU A 126 -16.17 8.15 14.25
CA LEU A 126 -16.13 6.80 13.68
C LEU A 126 -17.47 6.05 13.89
N SER A 127 -18.59 6.63 13.47
CA SER A 127 -19.94 6.06 13.65
C SER A 127 -20.55 5.64 12.32
N GLY A 128 -21.25 4.49 12.31
CA GLY A 128 -21.82 3.95 11.08
C GLY A 128 -22.81 4.88 10.37
N ARG A 129 -23.50 5.77 11.10
CA ARG A 129 -24.42 6.77 10.55
C ARG A 129 -23.74 7.73 9.56
N ARG A 130 -22.47 8.04 9.77
CA ARG A 130 -21.70 8.94 8.89
C ARG A 130 -21.24 8.26 7.60
N TYR A 131 -20.82 7.00 7.69
CA TYR A 131 -20.14 6.31 6.59
C TYR A 131 -21.08 5.50 5.70
N GLY A 132 -22.22 5.06 6.20
CA GLY A 132 -23.21 4.29 5.43
C GLY A 132 -23.60 4.95 4.09
N PRO A 133 -23.96 6.25 4.05
CA PRO A 133 -24.28 6.94 2.80
C PRO A 133 -23.11 7.03 1.82
N LEU A 134 -21.86 7.01 2.31
CA LEU A 134 -20.66 7.12 1.47
C LEU A 134 -20.42 5.87 0.63
N LEU A 135 -20.86 4.70 1.10
CA LEU A 135 -20.78 3.44 0.35
C LEU A 135 -21.64 3.45 -0.92
N ARG A 136 -22.73 4.23 -0.91
CA ARG A 136 -23.73 4.26 -1.98
C ARG A 136 -23.45 5.34 -3.04
N LYS A 137 -22.45 6.20 -2.82
CA LYS A 137 -22.02 7.24 -3.77
C LYS A 137 -21.53 6.62 -5.08
N LYS A 138 -21.47 7.43 -6.15
CA LYS A 138 -20.89 7.04 -7.45
C LYS A 138 -19.48 6.46 -7.25
N MET A 139 -19.12 5.50 -8.11
CA MET A 139 -17.77 4.94 -8.11
C MET A 139 -16.86 5.93 -8.81
N ILE A 140 -15.80 6.34 -8.13
CA ILE A 140 -14.78 7.22 -8.69
C ILE A 140 -13.49 6.41 -8.72
N CYS A 141 -12.83 6.31 -9.87
CA CYS A 141 -11.55 5.63 -9.98
C CYS A 141 -10.51 6.33 -9.10
N TRP A 142 -9.79 5.57 -8.27
CA TRP A 142 -8.81 6.15 -7.36
C TRP A 142 -7.55 6.66 -8.07
N LYS A 143 -7.27 6.16 -9.28
CA LYS A 143 -6.13 6.54 -10.13
C LYS A 143 -6.45 7.77 -10.97
N CYS A 144 -7.39 7.66 -11.91
CA CYS A 144 -7.68 8.72 -12.88
C CYS A 144 -8.82 9.68 -12.49
N SER A 145 -9.56 9.37 -11.41
CA SER A 145 -10.70 10.17 -10.92
C SER A 145 -11.93 10.21 -11.83
N ALA A 146 -12.01 9.37 -12.87
CA ALA A 146 -13.23 9.19 -13.66
C ALA A 146 -14.37 8.59 -12.81
N ASP A 147 -15.62 9.02 -13.05
CA ASP A 147 -16.80 8.50 -12.37
C ASP A 147 -17.60 7.49 -13.20
N TRP A 148 -18.25 6.56 -12.50
CA TRP A 148 -18.95 5.43 -13.10
C TRP A 148 -20.25 5.12 -12.34
N GLU A 149 -21.27 4.73 -13.09
CA GLU A 149 -22.56 4.28 -12.56
C GLU A 149 -22.73 2.76 -12.65
N ASP A 150 -22.28 2.17 -13.75
CA ASP A 150 -22.33 0.73 -13.99
C ASP A 150 -21.08 0.02 -13.45
N PHE A 151 -21.27 -1.07 -12.71
CA PHE A 151 -20.18 -1.78 -12.02
C PHE A 151 -19.35 -2.68 -12.94
N PRO A 152 -19.93 -3.50 -13.85
CA PRO A 152 -19.17 -4.28 -14.83
C PRO A 152 -18.19 -3.45 -15.66
N THR A 153 -18.65 -2.34 -16.23
CA THR A 153 -17.79 -1.46 -17.03
C THR A 153 -16.71 -0.79 -16.19
N PHE A 154 -17.05 -0.36 -14.97
CA PHE A 154 -16.07 0.15 -14.02
C PHE A 154 -14.99 -0.88 -13.64
N LYS A 155 -15.37 -2.15 -13.47
CA LYS A 155 -14.43 -3.23 -13.19
C LYS A 155 -13.47 -3.49 -14.35
N ALA A 156 -13.96 -3.41 -15.60
CA ALA A 156 -13.11 -3.48 -16.78
C ALA A 156 -12.11 -2.30 -16.81
N HIS A 157 -12.56 -1.10 -16.48
CA HIS A 157 -11.68 0.07 -16.38
C HIS A 157 -10.58 -0.09 -15.32
N LEU A 158 -10.86 -0.67 -14.15
CA LEU A 158 -9.83 -0.95 -13.14
C LEU A 158 -8.75 -1.91 -13.69
N GLN A 159 -9.17 -2.91 -14.48
CA GLN A 159 -8.25 -3.85 -15.13
C GLN A 159 -7.36 -3.13 -16.16
N GLU A 160 -7.93 -2.26 -17.00
CA GLU A 160 -7.18 -1.46 -17.97
C GLU A 160 -6.12 -0.58 -17.29
N GLU A 161 -6.49 0.10 -16.20
CA GLU A 161 -5.58 0.93 -15.41
C GLU A 161 -4.42 0.12 -14.80
N TRP A 162 -4.68 -1.12 -14.37
CA TRP A 162 -3.63 -2.01 -13.86
C TRP A 162 -2.74 -2.55 -14.98
N ASP A 163 -3.31 -2.94 -16.11
CA ASP A 163 -2.55 -3.39 -17.28
C ASP A 163 -1.64 -2.28 -17.81
N GLU A 164 -2.12 -1.03 -17.80
CA GLU A 164 -1.31 0.12 -18.14
C GLU A 164 -0.19 0.40 -17.10
N GLU A 165 -0.49 0.33 -15.81
CA GLU A 165 0.52 0.47 -14.74
C GLU A 165 1.62 -0.60 -14.90
N LYS A 166 1.24 -1.85 -15.14
CA LYS A 166 2.16 -2.96 -15.40
C LYS A 166 3.04 -2.67 -16.62
N ARG A 167 2.44 -2.27 -17.74
CA ARG A 167 3.15 -1.99 -18.98
C ARG A 167 4.18 -0.87 -18.79
N ARG A 168 3.80 0.21 -18.09
CA ARG A 168 4.70 1.32 -17.76
C ARG A 168 5.85 0.86 -16.86
N ALA A 169 5.57 0.07 -15.82
CA ALA A 169 6.59 -0.42 -14.90
C ALA A 169 7.62 -1.34 -15.58
N VAL A 170 7.15 -2.26 -16.44
CA VAL A 170 8.04 -3.15 -17.22
C VAL A 170 8.89 -2.34 -18.20
N SER A 171 8.29 -1.37 -18.89
CA SER A 171 9.04 -0.50 -19.82
C SER A 171 10.13 0.30 -19.10
N GLN A 172 9.83 0.86 -17.93
CA GLN A 172 10.80 1.62 -17.13
C GLN A 172 11.95 0.72 -16.66
N LYS A 173 11.64 -0.48 -16.17
CA LYS A 173 12.66 -1.45 -15.75
C LYS A 173 13.61 -1.81 -16.89
N ASN A 174 13.08 -2.09 -18.09
CA ASN A 174 13.91 -2.43 -19.25
C ASN A 174 14.83 -1.25 -19.64
N GLN A 175 14.32 -0.01 -19.58
CA GLN A 175 15.11 1.19 -19.85
C GLN A 175 16.21 1.41 -18.82
N GLU A 176 15.92 1.15 -17.54
CA GLU A 176 16.91 1.23 -16.45
C GLU A 176 18.01 0.16 -16.59
N GLU A 177 17.65 -1.07 -16.97
CA GLU A 177 18.60 -2.15 -17.22
C GLU A 177 19.50 -1.86 -18.43
N GLU A 178 18.94 -1.34 -19.52
CA GLU A 178 19.70 -0.94 -20.71
C GLU A 178 20.65 0.24 -20.42
N ALA A 179 20.17 1.25 -19.68
CA ALA A 179 21.00 2.38 -19.26
C ALA A 179 22.16 1.93 -18.33
N ALA A 180 21.89 1.00 -17.41
CA ALA A 180 22.91 0.45 -16.53
C ALA A 180 23.96 -0.37 -17.31
N ALA A 181 23.53 -1.17 -18.28
CA ALA A 181 24.43 -1.94 -19.14
C ALA A 181 25.34 -1.02 -19.98
N ASN A 182 24.79 0.03 -20.59
CA ASN A 182 25.56 1.00 -21.37
C ASN A 182 26.57 1.76 -20.50
N THR A 183 26.18 2.16 -19.28
CA THR A 183 27.09 2.83 -18.33
C THR A 183 28.24 1.91 -17.92
N LEU A 184 27.98 0.61 -17.71
CA LEU A 184 29.01 -0.37 -17.40
C LEU A 184 29.99 -0.58 -18.57
N ASP A 185 29.50 -0.57 -19.81
CA ASP A 185 30.35 -0.70 -21.00
C ASP A 185 31.25 0.53 -21.21
N GLU A 186 30.68 1.73 -21.02
CA GLU A 186 31.44 3.00 -21.09
C GLU A 186 32.53 3.06 -20.02
N THR A 187 32.22 2.68 -18.77
CA THR A 187 33.19 2.68 -17.68
C THR A 187 34.31 1.66 -17.91
N ASN A 188 33.99 0.45 -18.35
CA ASN A 188 35.00 -0.56 -18.70
C ASN A 188 35.90 -0.09 -19.86
N THR A 189 35.31 0.52 -20.88
CA THR A 189 36.07 1.07 -22.03
C THR A 189 37.04 2.16 -21.59
N GLU A 190 36.63 3.02 -20.65
CA GLU A 190 37.48 4.08 -20.11
C GLU A 190 38.61 3.54 -19.23
N LEU A 191 38.33 2.57 -18.36
CA LEU A 191 39.33 1.83 -17.58
C LEU A 191 40.39 1.18 -18.47
N ASP A 192 39.98 0.54 -19.56
CA ASP A 192 40.89 -0.07 -20.53
C ASP A 192 41.79 0.96 -21.23
N ARG A 193 41.27 2.14 -21.54
CA ARG A 193 42.06 3.25 -22.11
C ARG A 193 43.09 3.76 -21.12
N GLN A 194 42.71 3.96 -19.86
CA GLN A 194 43.61 4.43 -18.81
C GLN A 194 44.73 3.42 -18.53
N ASN A 195 44.41 2.12 -18.46
CA ASN A 195 45.42 1.06 -18.30
C ASN A 195 46.41 1.00 -19.49
N LYS A 196 45.93 1.20 -20.71
CA LYS A 196 46.79 1.29 -21.91
C LYS A 196 47.68 2.54 -21.92
N GLN A 197 47.22 3.66 -21.36
CA GLN A 197 48.06 4.86 -21.23
C GLN A 197 49.11 4.70 -20.14
N GLN A 198 48.73 4.15 -18.98
CA GLN A 198 49.65 3.92 -17.86
C GLN A 198 50.78 2.95 -18.25
N SER A 199 50.45 1.81 -18.87
CA SER A 199 51.46 0.85 -19.34
C SER A 199 52.44 1.44 -20.38
N ARG A 200 52.01 2.38 -21.22
CA ARG A 200 52.91 3.10 -22.14
C ARG A 200 53.86 4.03 -21.40
N LEU A 201 53.39 4.75 -20.37
CA LEU A 201 54.21 5.63 -19.55
C LEU A 201 55.26 4.83 -18.75
N ASP A 202 54.87 3.69 -18.18
CA ASP A 202 55.76 2.83 -17.40
C ASP A 202 56.88 2.23 -18.28
N ASN A 203 56.58 1.86 -19.53
CA ASN A 203 57.57 1.36 -20.49
C ASN A 203 58.54 2.45 -21.00
N MET A 204 58.11 3.72 -21.07
CA MET A 204 59.00 4.84 -21.41
C MET A 204 59.97 5.18 -20.26
N SER A 205 59.60 4.85 -19.02
CA SER A 205 60.36 5.17 -17.81
C SER A 205 61.46 4.15 -17.47
N THR A 206 61.48 2.99 -18.16
CA THR A 206 62.34 1.83 -17.83
C THR A 206 63.42 1.54 -18.89
N SER A 207 63.55 2.36 -19.94
CA SER A 207 64.66 2.23 -20.90
C SER A 207 65.96 2.80 -20.30
N PRO A 208 67.04 2.00 -20.17
CA PRO A 208 68.31 2.49 -19.67
C PRO A 208 69.00 3.37 -20.73
N ALA A 209 69.64 4.45 -20.25
CA ALA A 209 70.49 5.35 -21.02
C ALA A 209 71.79 4.68 -21.48
#